data_AF-A0A9P4H3S3-F1
#
_entry.id   AF-A0A9P4H3S3-F1
#
_cell.length_a   1.000
_cell.length_b   1.000
_cell.length_c   1.000
_cell.angle_alpha   90.00
_cell.angle_beta   90.00
_cell.angle_gamma   90.00
#
_symmetry.space_group_name_H-M   'P 1'
#
loop_
_entity.id
_entity.type
_entity.pdbx_description
1 polymer ?
#
loop_
_entity_poly.entity_id
_entity_poly.type
_entity_poly.pdbx_seq_one_letter_code
_entity_poly.pdbx_strand_id
1 'polypeptide(L)'
;MPGAINLWDLRRGLFLLQNTLQHLKAHFDMYEDEEHGVEPEYLPEIFEDGEGLGSLRDLHKLTNLQISLAVLFGHAHFTSYEWPNLGDYLPPQLLRLTLTDDCWGYDAFGFTESVPTMAIFKQYFVGEELAEE
;
A
#
# COMPACT_ATOMS: atom_id res chain seq x y z
N MET A 1 -17.09 -9.50 -14.90
CA MET A 1 -16.46 -8.52 -14.00
C MET A 1 -14.95 -8.60 -14.21
N PRO A 2 -14.22 -7.48 -14.27
CA PRO A 2 -12.76 -7.55 -14.19
C PRO A 2 -12.39 -8.29 -12.90
N GLY A 3 -11.44 -9.23 -13.00
CA GLY A 3 -11.15 -10.18 -11.93
C GLY A 3 -10.58 -9.49 -10.71
N ALA A 4 -11.31 -9.55 -9.59
CA ALA A 4 -10.74 -9.27 -8.28
C ALA A 4 -9.71 -10.35 -7.94
N ILE A 5 -8.60 -9.95 -7.34
CA ILE A 5 -7.53 -10.82 -6.87
C ILE A 5 -7.30 -10.49 -5.40
N ASN A 6 -7.19 -11.50 -4.55
CA ASN A 6 -6.80 -11.26 -3.16
C ASN A 6 -5.33 -10.81 -3.09
N LEU A 7 -4.95 -10.20 -1.97
CA LEU A 7 -3.63 -9.62 -1.79
C LEU A 7 -2.50 -10.66 -1.88
N TRP A 8 -2.74 -11.90 -1.43
CA TRP A 8 -1.79 -13.01 -1.48
C TRP A 8 -1.45 -13.47 -2.89
N ASP A 9 -2.48 -13.69 -3.70
CA ASP A 9 -2.33 -14.08 -5.10
C ASP A 9 -1.66 -12.95 -5.89
N LEU A 10 -1.95 -11.68 -5.54
CA LEU A 10 -1.24 -10.54 -6.09
C LEU A 10 0.24 -10.54 -5.70
N ARG A 11 0.58 -10.67 -4.40
CA ARG A 11 1.98 -10.78 -3.92
C ARG A 11 2.73 -11.89 -4.65
N ARG A 12 2.12 -13.07 -4.78
CA ARG A 12 2.71 -14.21 -5.49
C ARG A 12 2.90 -13.93 -6.99
N GLY A 13 1.92 -13.29 -7.62
CA GLY A 13 2.02 -12.87 -9.02
C GLY A 13 3.15 -11.87 -9.24
N LEU A 14 3.28 -10.87 -8.35
CA LEU A 14 4.36 -9.89 -8.41
C LEU A 14 5.74 -10.53 -8.27
N PHE A 15 5.90 -11.50 -7.35
CA PHE A 15 7.14 -12.26 -7.20
C PHE A 15 7.56 -12.96 -8.50
N LEU A 16 6.61 -13.58 -9.20
CA LEU A 16 6.89 -14.25 -10.48
C LEU A 16 7.26 -13.26 -11.59
N LEU A 17 6.75 -12.03 -11.52
CA LEU A 17 6.93 -10.99 -12.53
C LEU A 17 8.07 -10.00 -12.21
N GLN A 18 8.85 -10.24 -11.15
CA GLN A 18 9.86 -9.32 -10.63
C GLN A 18 10.87 -8.79 -11.68
N ASN A 19 11.19 -9.63 -12.67
CA ASN A 19 12.15 -9.31 -13.73
C ASN A 19 11.53 -8.74 -15.01
N THR A 20 10.20 -8.63 -15.09
CA THR A 20 9.49 -8.28 -16.32
C THR A 20 8.47 -7.16 -16.14
N LEU A 21 7.93 -6.99 -14.94
CA LEU A 21 6.88 -6.01 -14.68
C LEU A 21 7.45 -4.58 -14.73
N GLN A 22 6.97 -3.77 -15.67
CA GLN A 22 7.39 -2.37 -15.83
C GLN A 22 6.36 -1.38 -15.30
N HIS A 23 5.09 -1.76 -15.31
CA HIS A 23 3.98 -0.91 -14.95
C HIS A 23 3.02 -1.68 -14.06
N LEU A 24 2.81 -1.18 -12.84
CA LEU A 24 1.86 -1.74 -11.89
C LEU A 24 0.82 -0.67 -11.55
N LYS A 25 -0.45 -1.04 -11.66
CA LYS A 25 -1.57 -0.27 -11.12
C LYS A 25 -2.35 -1.21 -10.21
N ALA A 26 -2.31 -0.91 -8.92
CA ALA A 26 -3.08 -1.61 -7.91
C ALA A 26 -4.13 -0.63 -7.38
N HIS A 27 -5.39 -1.05 -7.44
CA HIS A 27 -6.51 -0.34 -6.87
C HIS A 27 -7.17 -1.24 -5.85
N PHE A 28 -7.54 -0.65 -4.72
CA PHE A 28 -8.37 -1.32 -3.75
C PHE A 28 -9.83 -1.01 -4.05
N ASP A 29 -10.65 -2.05 -3.97
CA ASP A 29 -12.09 -1.95 -4.08
C ASP A 29 -12.69 -2.95 -3.08
N MET A 30 -13.68 -2.51 -2.31
CA MET A 30 -14.44 -3.42 -1.46
C MET A 30 -15.80 -3.64 -2.11
N TYR A 31 -16.05 -4.88 -2.47
CA TYR A 31 -17.37 -5.29 -2.87
C TYR A 31 -18.19 -5.49 -1.59
N GLU A 32 -19.20 -4.64 -1.39
CA GLU A 32 -20.28 -4.95 -0.46
C GLU A 32 -20.91 -6.26 -0.95
N ASP A 33 -20.76 -7.33 -0.17
CA ASP A 33 -21.65 -8.47 -0.32
C ASP A 33 -23.06 -7.98 0.07
N GLU A 34 -24.04 -8.15 -0.83
CA GLU A 34 -25.41 -7.64 -0.68
C GLU A 34 -26.09 -8.13 0.62
N GLU A 35 -25.59 -9.20 1.23
CA GLU A 35 -26.08 -9.70 2.53
C GLU A 35 -25.31 -9.19 3.77
N HIS A 36 -24.04 -8.81 3.64
CA HIS A 36 -23.14 -8.63 4.81
C HIS A 36 -22.32 -7.35 4.81
N GLY A 37 -22.52 -6.44 3.84
CA GLY A 37 -21.90 -5.11 3.73
C GLY A 37 -20.63 -4.95 4.57
N VAL A 38 -19.46 -5.24 4.00
CA VAL A 38 -18.21 -5.48 4.75
C VAL A 38 -18.01 -4.42 5.83
N GLU A 39 -18.28 -4.81 7.08
CA GLU A 39 -18.12 -3.91 8.20
C GLU A 39 -16.62 -3.58 8.33
N PRO A 40 -16.25 -2.32 8.60
CA PRO A 40 -14.84 -1.92 8.75
C PRO A 40 -14.03 -2.76 9.74
N GLU A 41 -14.71 -3.47 10.65
CA GLU A 41 -14.11 -4.43 11.59
C GLU A 41 -13.50 -5.68 10.94
N TYR A 42 -13.86 -6.01 9.70
CA TYR A 42 -13.27 -7.12 8.93
C TYR A 42 -12.07 -6.70 8.05
N LEU A 43 -11.75 -5.41 7.98
CA LEU A 43 -10.56 -4.92 7.26
C LEU A 43 -9.24 -5.55 7.76
N PRO A 44 -9.06 -5.83 9.07
CA PRO A 44 -7.93 -6.61 9.56
C PRO A 44 -7.88 -8.06 9.07
N GLU A 45 -8.99 -8.64 8.64
CA GLU A 45 -9.02 -10.00 8.07
C GLU A 45 -8.66 -9.98 6.58
N ILE A 46 -8.93 -8.87 5.88
CA ILE A 46 -8.59 -8.66 4.47
C ILE A 46 -7.07 -8.49 4.29
N PHE A 47 -6.43 -7.83 5.25
CA PHE A 47 -4.98 -7.70 5.33
C PHE A 47 -4.51 -8.69 6.39
N GLU A 48 -4.13 -9.91 6.01
CA GLU A 48 -3.68 -10.93 6.97
C GLU A 48 -2.52 -10.37 7.82
N ASP A 49 -2.67 -10.41 9.15
CA ASP A 49 -1.78 -9.77 10.14
C ASP A 49 -1.58 -8.25 9.97
N GLY A 50 -2.48 -7.62 9.21
CA GLY A 50 -2.48 -6.20 8.89
C GLY A 50 -1.44 -5.74 7.89
N GLU A 51 -0.85 -6.65 7.13
CA GLU A 51 0.17 -6.31 6.14
C GLU A 51 -0.38 -6.00 4.75
N GLY A 52 0.20 -5.00 4.07
CA GLY A 52 -0.14 -4.59 2.71
C GLY A 52 0.50 -5.46 1.62
N LEU A 53 0.88 -4.90 0.47
CA LEU A 53 1.67 -5.62 -0.52
C LEU A 53 3.11 -5.84 -0.05
N GLY A 54 3.59 -5.04 0.90
CA GLY A 54 4.96 -5.09 1.38
C GLY A 54 5.94 -4.44 0.40
N SER A 55 7.23 -4.73 0.60
CA SER A 55 8.29 -4.11 -0.20
C SER A 55 8.23 -4.54 -1.67
N LEU A 56 8.29 -3.57 -2.57
CA LEU A 56 8.34 -3.77 -4.02
C LEU A 56 9.76 -3.59 -4.57
N ARG A 57 10.78 -3.54 -3.71
CA ARG A 57 12.18 -3.27 -4.09
C ARG A 57 12.76 -4.29 -5.06
N ASP A 58 12.29 -5.54 -4.99
CA ASP A 58 12.72 -6.63 -5.86
C ASP A 58 12.13 -6.55 -7.28
N LEU A 59 11.13 -5.68 -7.50
CA LEU A 59 10.58 -5.41 -8.83
C LEU A 59 11.49 -4.46 -9.61
N HIS A 60 12.71 -4.89 -9.91
CA HIS A 60 13.77 -4.02 -10.46
C HIS A 60 13.46 -3.41 -11.83
N LYS A 61 12.50 -3.95 -12.57
CA LYS A 61 12.04 -3.38 -13.85
C LYS A 61 10.85 -2.42 -13.70
N LEU A 62 10.27 -2.29 -12.51
CA LEU A 62 9.11 -1.47 -12.26
C LEU A 62 9.50 0.02 -12.32
N THR A 63 9.00 0.71 -13.34
CA THR A 63 9.28 2.13 -13.59
C THR A 63 8.08 3.02 -13.29
N ASN A 64 6.86 2.49 -13.41
CA ASN A 64 5.62 3.20 -13.12
C ASN A 64 4.79 2.42 -12.10
N LEU A 65 4.49 3.05 -10.97
CA LEU A 65 3.66 2.49 -9.91
C LEU A 65 2.50 3.44 -9.63
N GLN A 66 1.29 2.89 -9.63
CA GLN A 66 0.08 3.53 -9.14
C GLN A 66 -0.54 2.62 -8.06
N ILE A 67 -0.67 3.13 -6.83
CA ILE A 67 -1.08 2.34 -5.65
C ILE A 67 -1.52 3.28 -4.53
N SER A 68 -2.35 2.83 -3.59
CA SER A 68 -2.61 3.57 -2.33
C SER A 68 -1.66 3.15 -1.20
N LEU A 69 -1.43 4.05 -0.24
CA LEU A 69 -0.57 3.75 0.90
C LEU A 69 -1.13 2.61 1.77
N ALA A 70 -2.46 2.52 1.89
CA ALA A 70 -3.14 1.43 2.56
C ALA A 70 -2.83 0.07 1.92
N VAL A 71 -2.87 -0.02 0.58
CA VAL A 71 -2.50 -1.26 -0.12
C VAL A 71 -1.02 -1.54 0.00
N LEU A 72 -0.15 -0.52 0.02
CA LEU A 72 1.29 -0.73 0.10
C LEU A 72 1.74 -1.24 1.48
N PHE A 73 1.30 -0.57 2.55
CA PHE A 73 1.75 -0.83 3.92
C PHE A 73 0.83 -1.78 4.70
N GLY A 74 -0.46 -1.81 4.38
CA GLY A 74 -1.48 -2.45 5.22
C GLY A 74 -1.86 -1.59 6.42
N HIS A 75 -2.68 -2.11 7.34
CA HIS A 75 -3.17 -1.33 8.48
C HIS A 75 -2.24 -1.37 9.71
N ALA A 76 -1.35 -2.37 9.83
CA ALA A 76 -0.57 -2.63 11.04
C ALA A 76 0.41 -1.51 11.42
N HIS A 77 1.00 -0.84 10.43
CA HIS A 77 1.94 0.27 10.68
C HIS A 77 1.26 1.47 11.36
N PHE A 78 -0.05 1.63 11.16
CA PHE A 78 -0.75 2.84 11.61
C PHE A 78 -1.21 2.76 13.06
N THR A 79 -1.27 1.56 13.65
CA THR A 79 -1.55 1.40 15.08
C THR A 79 -0.32 1.65 15.96
N SER A 80 0.88 1.70 15.37
CA SER A 80 2.15 1.75 16.10
C SER A 80 2.74 3.16 16.29
N TYR A 81 2.19 4.19 15.65
CA TYR A 81 2.77 5.55 15.54
C TYR A 81 4.18 5.61 14.91
N GLU A 82 4.73 4.48 14.45
CA GLU A 82 5.94 4.41 13.66
C GLU A 82 5.56 4.47 12.18
N TRP A 83 5.90 5.57 11.51
CA TRP A 83 5.55 5.75 10.11
C TRP A 83 6.53 5.02 9.20
N PRO A 84 6.05 4.18 8.27
CA PRO A 84 6.92 3.45 7.38
C PRO A 84 7.62 4.40 6.42
N ASN A 85 8.92 4.16 6.19
CA ASN A 85 9.68 4.90 5.21
C ASN A 85 9.32 4.41 3.81
N LEU A 86 8.73 5.28 2.99
CA LEU A 86 8.33 4.95 1.62
C LEU A 86 9.51 4.45 0.77
N GLY A 87 10.74 4.92 1.02
CA GLY A 87 11.95 4.46 0.34
C GLY A 87 12.26 2.96 0.53
N ASP A 88 11.84 2.37 1.64
CA ASP A 88 12.06 0.94 1.94
C ASP A 88 11.08 0.03 1.19
N TYR A 89 10.03 0.62 0.61
CA TYR A 89 8.98 -0.11 -0.10
C TYR A 89 9.05 0.10 -1.62
N LEU A 90 9.61 1.20 -2.10
CA LEU A 90 9.61 1.53 -3.52
C LEU A 90 10.79 0.91 -4.29
N PRO A 91 10.60 0.49 -5.56
CA PRO A 91 11.71 0.07 -6.41
C PRO A 91 12.71 1.22 -6.63
N PRO A 92 14.03 0.95 -6.60
CA PRO A 92 15.05 2.00 -6.77
C PRO A 92 15.08 2.61 -8.17
N GLN A 93 14.45 1.97 -9.17
CA GLN A 93 14.37 2.43 -10.56
C GLN A 93 13.04 3.09 -10.90
N LEU A 94 12.22 3.39 -9.88
CA LEU A 94 10.90 3.97 -10.09
C LEU A 94 11.03 5.40 -10.65
N LEU A 95 10.42 5.63 -11.81
CA LEU A 95 10.41 6.92 -12.50
C LEU A 95 9.14 7.71 -12.23
N ARG A 96 8.03 6.99 -12.00
CA ARG A 96 6.72 7.58 -11.71
C ARG A 96 6.04 6.84 -10.57
N LEU A 97 5.73 7.60 -9.52
CA LEU A 97 4.83 7.17 -8.46
C LEU A 97 3.53 7.96 -8.56
N THR A 98 2.40 7.28 -8.46
CA THR A 98 1.08 7.89 -8.31
C THR A 98 0.41 7.26 -7.11
N LEU A 99 0.19 8.04 -6.07
CA LEU A 99 -0.50 7.57 -4.88
C LEU A 99 -2.00 7.80 -5.05
N THR A 100 -2.78 6.72 -4.98
CA THR A 100 -4.23 6.78 -5.07
C THR A 100 -4.86 6.90 -3.69
N ASP A 101 -6.04 7.50 -3.68
CA ASP A 101 -6.86 7.69 -2.49
C ASP A 101 -8.15 6.85 -2.57
N ASP A 102 -7.99 5.58 -2.93
CA ASP A 102 -9.10 4.66 -3.18
C ASP A 102 -9.65 4.01 -1.90
N CYS A 103 -8.96 4.16 -0.78
CA CYS A 103 -9.41 3.63 0.51
C CYS A 103 -10.00 4.72 1.44
N TRP A 104 -10.31 5.92 0.91
CA TRP A 104 -10.74 7.08 1.72
C TRP A 104 -11.97 6.83 2.58
N GLY A 105 -12.90 6.03 2.08
CA GLY A 105 -14.17 5.74 2.76
C GLY A 105 -14.06 4.76 3.93
N TYR A 106 -12.86 4.31 4.28
CA TYR A 106 -12.67 3.23 5.25
C TYR A 106 -11.84 3.71 6.45
N ASP A 107 -12.52 3.97 7.56
CA ASP A 107 -11.92 4.50 8.80
C ASP A 107 -10.73 3.66 9.31
N ALA A 108 -10.76 2.34 9.07
CA ALA A 108 -9.70 1.44 9.54
C ALA A 108 -8.32 1.73 8.95
N PHE A 109 -8.25 2.47 7.84
CA PHE A 109 -6.96 2.81 7.25
C PHE A 109 -6.48 4.22 7.63
N GLY A 110 -7.32 5.12 8.16
CA GLY A 110 -6.93 6.39 8.82
C GLY A 110 -5.99 7.37 8.07
N PHE A 111 -5.62 7.07 6.82
CA PHE A 111 -4.53 7.72 6.08
C PHE A 111 -4.95 9.02 5.38
N THR A 112 -6.24 9.31 5.35
CA THR A 112 -6.80 10.21 4.35
C THR A 112 -6.84 11.68 4.72
N GLU A 113 -6.94 11.99 6.00
CA GLU A 113 -7.09 13.38 6.44
C GLU A 113 -5.93 13.90 7.32
N SER A 114 -4.85 13.12 7.50
CA SER A 114 -4.06 13.23 8.72
C SER A 114 -2.55 13.45 8.53
N VAL A 115 -1.95 14.09 9.56
CA VAL A 115 -0.51 14.28 9.81
C VAL A 115 0.38 13.08 9.43
N PRO A 116 -0.01 11.81 9.68
CA PRO A 116 0.71 10.60 9.23
C PRO A 116 1.12 10.59 7.75
N THR A 117 0.19 10.84 6.83
CA THR A 117 0.49 10.82 5.38
C THR A 117 1.48 11.91 5.01
N MET A 118 1.35 13.08 5.65
CA MET A 118 2.34 14.16 5.49
C MET A 118 3.70 13.82 6.09
N ALA A 119 3.75 13.08 7.20
CA ALA A 119 5.01 12.61 7.80
C ALA A 119 5.74 11.64 6.87
N ILE A 120 5.03 10.68 6.27
CA ILE A 120 5.58 9.74 5.27
C ILE A 120 6.15 10.51 4.07
N PHE A 121 5.40 11.47 3.52
CA PHE A 121 5.87 12.27 2.39
C PHE A 121 7.05 13.17 2.76
N LYS A 122 7.02 13.78 3.94
CA LYS A 122 8.14 14.60 4.42
C LYS A 122 9.42 13.76 4.53
N GLN A 123 9.35 12.60 5.19
CA GLN A 123 10.48 11.68 5.32
C GLN A 123 11.02 11.29 3.94
N TYR A 124 10.14 10.94 3.02
CA TYR A 124 10.52 10.54 1.66
C TYR A 124 11.18 11.66 0.85
N PHE A 125 10.61 12.87 0.85
CA PHE A 125 11.11 13.97 0.02
C PHE A 125 12.36 14.64 0.58
N VAL A 126 12.51 14.70 1.91
CA VAL A 126 13.66 15.34 2.54
C VAL A 126 14.86 14.37 2.63
N GLY A 127 14.62 13.06 2.49
CA GLY A 127 15.66 12.05 2.70
C GLY A 127 16.16 12.02 4.15
N GLU A 128 15.36 12.55 5.08
CA GLU A 128 15.66 12.58 6.51
C GLU A 128 15.54 11.15 7.05
N GLU A 129 16.67 10.52 7.37
CA GLU A 129 16.72 9.60 8.50
C GLU A 129 16.29 10.42 9.71
N LEU A 130 15.14 10.10 10.32
CA LEU A 130 14.71 10.73 11.55
C LEU A 130 15.86 10.56 12.55
N ALA A 131 16.52 11.66 12.89
CA ALA A 131 17.54 11.67 13.93
C ALA A 131 16.86 11.16 15.21
N GLU A 132 17.33 10.03 15.71
CA GLU A 132 16.95 9.51 17.02
C GLU A 132 17.28 10.59 18.08
N GLU A 133 16.26 11.07 18.79
CA GLU A 133 16.42 11.85 20.03
C GLU A 133 16.63 10.93 21.24
#